data_AF-A0A6N2CRD9-F1
#
_entry.id   AF-A0A6N2CRD9-F1
#
_cell.length_a   1.000
_cell.length_b   1.000
_cell.length_c   1.000
_cell.angle_alpha   90.00
_cell.angle_beta   90.00
_cell.angle_gamma   90.00
#
_symmetry.space_group_name_H-M   'P 1'
#
loop_
_entity.id
_entity.type
_entity.pdbx_description
1 polymer ?
#
loop_
_entity_poly.entity_id
_entity_poly.type
_entity_poly.pdbx_seq_one_letter_code
_entity_poly.pdbx_strand_id
1 'polypeptide(L)'
;MVRYACNECNKKAIGIEAVQGALQLVGYFKKTAIKVHSIVSNASPLDKLPTDKQTLYIALPDTFTTSEGVQVAESIGMAERTFKRFISNRELFNNHTRGEYEKRY
;
A
#
# COMPACT_ATOMS: atom_id res chain seq x y z
N MET A 1 4.96 -27.33 -25.93
CA MET A 1 3.81 -28.20 -26.28
C MET A 1 3.41 -28.02 -27.75
N VAL A 2 3.33 -26.78 -28.25
CA VAL A 2 3.05 -26.47 -29.68
C VAL A 2 4.03 -27.14 -30.65
N ARG A 3 5.35 -27.04 -30.43
CA ARG A 3 6.35 -27.67 -31.34
C ARG A 3 6.27 -29.19 -31.41
N TYR A 4 5.89 -29.85 -30.31
CA TYR A 4 5.63 -31.28 -30.31
C TYR A 4 4.38 -31.61 -31.13
N ALA A 5 3.32 -30.81 -31.02
CA ALA A 5 2.13 -30.95 -31.86
C ALA A 5 2.43 -30.69 -33.35
N CYS A 6 3.40 -29.82 -33.65
CA CYS A 6 3.90 -29.56 -35.01
C CYS A 6 4.97 -30.58 -35.48
N ASN A 7 5.24 -31.65 -34.72
CA ASN A 7 6.24 -32.68 -35.03
C ASN A 7 7.69 -32.17 -35.14
N GLU A 8 7.99 -30.99 -34.58
CA GLU A 8 9.31 -30.33 -34.63
C GLU A 8 10.20 -30.72 -33.45
N CYS A 9 9.69 -31.48 -32.48
CA CYS A 9 10.41 -31.87 -31.26
C CYS A 9 9.79 -33.15 -30.66
N ASN A 10 10.59 -33.96 -29.95
CA ASN A 10 10.11 -35.14 -29.22
C ASN A 10 9.95 -34.84 -27.70
N LYS A 11 9.20 -35.69 -26.98
CA LYS A 11 8.97 -35.54 -25.53
C LYS A 11 10.07 -36.15 -24.65
N LYS A 12 11.17 -36.66 -25.23
CA LYS A 12 12.18 -37.41 -24.47
C LYS A 12 13.16 -36.51 -23.71
N ALA A 13 13.32 -35.26 -24.15
CA ALA A 13 14.22 -34.30 -23.52
C ALA A 13 13.63 -32.88 -23.55
N ILE A 14 14.12 -32.03 -22.66
CA ILE A 14 13.75 -30.61 -22.62
C ILE A 14 14.54 -29.88 -23.71
N GLY A 15 13.84 -29.19 -24.62
CA GLY A 15 14.48 -28.39 -25.66
C GLY A 15 15.10 -27.10 -25.11
N ILE A 16 16.19 -26.64 -25.71
CA ILE A 16 16.91 -25.41 -25.32
C ILE A 16 15.98 -24.20 -25.30
N GLU A 17 15.08 -24.10 -26.27
CA GLU A 17 14.11 -23.00 -26.38
C GLU A 17 13.11 -23.01 -25.22
N ALA A 18 12.72 -24.18 -24.72
CA ALA A 18 11.85 -24.28 -23.55
C ALA A 18 12.57 -23.74 -22.30
N VAL A 19 13.87 -24.03 -22.17
CA VAL A 19 14.71 -23.48 -21.09
C VAL A 19 14.88 -21.97 -21.25
N GLN A 20 15.10 -21.47 -22.47
CA GLN A 20 15.20 -20.04 -22.76
C GLN A 20 13.90 -19.30 -22.44
N GLY A 21 12.74 -19.86 -22.84
CA GLY A 21 11.43 -19.31 -22.52
C GLY A 21 11.16 -19.31 -21.01
N ALA A 22 11.53 -20.38 -20.31
CA ALA A 22 11.44 -20.41 -18.85
C ALA A 22 12.32 -19.33 -18.19
N LEU A 23 13.54 -19.12 -18.69
CA LEU A 23 14.45 -18.10 -18.18
C LEU A 23 13.89 -16.68 -18.41
N GLN A 24 13.30 -16.43 -19.59
CA GLN A 24 12.60 -15.17 -19.87
C GLN A 24 11.39 -14.96 -18.94
N LEU A 25 10.60 -16.01 -18.71
CA LEU A 25 9.42 -15.94 -17.85
C LEU A 25 9.80 -15.64 -16.39
N VAL A 26 10.84 -16.31 -15.87
CA VAL A 26 11.39 -16.02 -14.54
C VAL A 26 11.91 -14.59 -14.47
N GLY A 27 12.63 -14.13 -15.50
CA GLY A 27 13.12 -12.76 -15.59
C GLY A 27 12.00 -11.73 -15.58
N TYR A 28 10.92 -11.97 -16.32
CA TYR A 28 9.73 -11.13 -16.34
C TYR A 28 9.10 -11.03 -14.95
N PHE A 29 8.78 -12.17 -14.32
CA PHE A 29 8.14 -12.16 -13.01
C PHE A 29 9.03 -11.52 -11.93
N LYS A 30 10.35 -11.76 -11.97
CA LYS A 30 11.29 -11.10 -11.04
C LYS A 30 11.26 -9.58 -11.18
N LYS A 31 11.34 -9.07 -12.42
CA LYS A 31 11.27 -7.62 -12.69
C LYS A 31 9.93 -7.03 -12.24
N THR A 32 8.83 -7.71 -12.55
CA THR A 32 7.48 -7.27 -12.16
C THR A 32 7.30 -7.26 -10.64
N ALA A 33 7.77 -8.30 -9.95
CA ALA A 33 7.70 -8.38 -8.49
C ALA A 33 8.46 -7.23 -7.82
N ILE A 34 9.68 -6.93 -8.29
CA ILE A 34 10.46 -5.80 -7.78
C ILE A 34 9.73 -4.47 -8.03
N LYS A 35 9.17 -4.29 -9.23
CA LYS A 35 8.44 -3.07 -9.59
C LYS A 35 7.20 -2.86 -8.73
N VAL A 36 6.36 -3.89 -8.59
CA VAL A 36 5.15 -3.84 -7.75
C VAL A 36 5.52 -3.63 -6.29
N HIS A 37 6.53 -4.35 -5.79
CA HIS A 37 7.00 -4.18 -4.42
C HIS A 37 7.44 -2.74 -4.17
N SER A 38 8.25 -2.14 -5.05
CA SER A 38 8.68 -0.74 -4.96
C SER A 38 7.49 0.22 -4.91
N ILE A 39 6.45 0.02 -5.73
CA ILE A 39 5.25 0.87 -5.71
C ILE A 39 4.51 0.73 -4.38
N VAL A 40 4.33 -0.49 -3.88
CA VAL A 40 3.56 -0.76 -2.64
C VAL A 40 4.32 -0.38 -1.37
N SER A 41 5.65 -0.54 -1.38
CA SER A 41 6.54 -0.22 -0.26
C SER A 41 6.81 1.27 -0.14
N ASN A 42 6.89 1.98 -1.27
CA ASN A 42 7.14 3.42 -1.30
C ASN A 42 5.87 4.27 -1.27
N ALA A 43 4.69 3.66 -1.38
CA ALA A 43 3.43 4.35 -1.14
C ALA A 43 3.40 4.83 0.32
N SER A 44 3.21 6.14 0.51
CA SER A 44 3.04 6.72 1.83
C SER A 44 1.89 6.00 2.54
N PRO A 45 1.95 5.76 3.87
CA PRO A 45 0.80 5.24 4.61
C PRO A 45 -0.48 6.06 4.38
N LEU A 46 -0.35 7.34 4.02
CA LEU A 46 -1.44 8.22 3.64
C LEU A 46 -2.11 7.82 2.31
N ASP A 47 -1.34 7.35 1.32
CA ASP A 47 -1.85 6.99 -0.01
C ASP A 47 -2.81 5.78 0.05
N LYS A 48 -2.71 4.97 1.11
CA LYS A 48 -3.54 3.79 1.37
C LYS A 48 -4.85 4.14 2.08
N LEU A 49 -5.00 5.36 2.59
CA LEU A 49 -6.21 5.79 3.27
C LEU A 49 -7.34 6.06 2.28
N PRO A 50 -8.60 5.80 2.63
CA PRO A 50 -9.73 6.30 1.86
C PRO A 50 -9.76 7.84 1.90
N THR A 51 -10.37 8.46 0.89
CA THR A 51 -10.31 9.90 0.63
C THR A 51 -10.78 10.75 1.81
N ASP A 52 -11.83 10.34 2.51
CA ASP A 52 -12.35 11.01 3.70
C ASP A 52 -11.30 11.14 4.82
N LYS A 53 -10.53 10.08 5.07
CA LYS A 53 -9.46 10.06 6.07
C LYS A 53 -8.23 10.84 5.62
N GLN A 54 -7.93 10.87 4.32
CA GLN A 54 -6.87 11.73 3.78
C GLN A 54 -7.23 13.20 3.98
N THR A 55 -8.45 13.60 3.64
CA THR A 55 -8.94 14.98 3.84
C THR A 55 -8.90 15.38 5.31
N LEU A 56 -9.35 14.50 6.21
CA LEU A 56 -9.24 14.73 7.65
C LEU A 56 -7.78 14.88 8.09
N TYR A 57 -6.88 14.00 7.64
CA TYR A 57 -5.47 14.06 8.00
C TYR A 57 -4.84 15.39 7.57
N ILE A 58 -5.16 15.87 6.36
CA ILE A 58 -4.67 17.15 5.85
C ILE A 58 -5.23 18.32 6.67
N ALA A 59 -6.51 18.26 7.06
CA ALA A 59 -7.18 19.33 7.79
C ALA A 59 -6.75 19.47 9.26
N LEU A 60 -6.24 18.39 9.90
CA LEU A 60 -5.74 18.47 11.27
C LEU A 60 -4.51 19.38 11.35
N PRO A 61 -4.24 20.05 12.49
CA PRO A 61 -2.95 20.67 12.75
C PRO A 61 -1.83 19.63 12.93
N ASP A 62 -0.57 20.03 12.80
CA ASP A 62 0.59 19.13 13.01
C ASP A 62 0.63 18.57 14.44
N THR A 63 0.27 19.40 15.43
CA THR A 63 0.04 19.01 16.82
C THR A 63 -1.35 19.47 17.25
N PHE A 64 -2.11 18.58 17.88
CA PHE A 64 -3.50 18.86 18.26
C PHE A 64 -3.95 18.08 19.50
N THR A 65 -4.90 18.64 20.23
CA THR A 65 -5.61 17.95 21.32
C THR A 65 -6.78 17.14 20.79
N THR A 66 -7.22 16.15 21.57
CA THR A 66 -8.39 15.32 21.21
C THR A 66 -9.62 16.20 20.96
N SER A 67 -9.85 17.24 21.76
CA SER A 67 -10.96 18.16 21.61
C SER A 67 -10.91 18.96 20.30
N GLU A 68 -9.75 19.52 19.96
CA GLU A 68 -9.56 20.26 18.70
C GLU A 68 -9.78 19.36 17.49
N GLY A 69 -9.22 18.15 17.55
CA GLY A 69 -9.39 17.18 16.48
C GLY A 69 -10.83 16.72 16.28
N VAL A 70 -11.62 16.60 17.35
CA VAL A 70 -13.06 16.31 17.25
C VAL A 70 -13.79 17.44 16.52
N GLN A 71 -13.49 18.71 16.84
CA GLN A 71 -14.11 19.85 16.15
C GLN A 71 -13.80 19.85 14.64
N VAL A 72 -12.54 19.54 14.26
CA VAL A 72 -12.15 19.40 12.86
C VAL A 72 -12.91 18.24 12.20
N ALA A 73 -13.01 17.09 12.86
CA ALA A 73 -13.74 15.93 12.35
C ALA A 73 -15.23 16.21 12.13
N GLU A 74 -15.87 16.88 13.08
CA GLU A 74 -17.28 17.30 12.98
C GLU A 74 -17.50 18.25 11.80
N SER A 75 -16.57 19.17 11.55
CA SER A 75 -16.65 20.11 10.40
C SER A 75 -16.64 19.42 9.04
N ILE A 76 -16.09 18.20 8.97
CA ILE A 76 -16.00 17.36 7.76
C ILE A 76 -17.08 16.25 7.78
N GLY A 77 -17.98 16.26 8.77
CA GLY A 77 -19.08 15.29 8.90
C GLY A 77 -18.64 13.91 9.42
N MET A 78 -17.48 13.81 10.07
CA MET A 78 -17.01 12.57 10.67
C MET A 78 -17.45 12.45 12.14
N ALA A 79 -18.09 11.33 12.48
CA ALA A 79 -18.49 11.05 13.86
C ALA A 79 -17.30 10.94 14.82
N GLU A 80 -17.45 11.47 16.04
CA GLU A 80 -16.42 11.50 17.08
C GLU A 80 -15.79 10.12 17.35
N ARG A 81 -16.61 9.05 17.41
CA ARG A 81 -16.11 7.68 17.62
C ARG A 81 -15.19 7.23 16.48
N THR A 82 -15.51 7.59 15.24
CA THR A 82 -14.71 7.28 14.05
C THR A 82 -13.40 8.05 14.08
N PHE A 83 -13.45 9.33 14.44
CA PHE A 83 -12.27 10.17 14.62
C PHE A 83 -11.32 9.62 15.69
N LYS A 84 -11.83 9.30 16.89
CA LYS A 84 -11.00 8.74 17.98
C LYS A 84 -10.35 7.42 17.59
N ARG A 85 -11.05 6.58 16.81
CA ARG A 85 -10.47 5.36 16.25
C ARG A 85 -9.39 5.66 15.21
N PHE A 86 -9.55 6.70 14.40
CA PHE A 86 -8.55 7.10 13.40
C PHE A 86 -7.23 7.59 14.05
N ILE A 87 -7.30 8.50 15.02
CA ILE A 87 -6.10 9.03 15.70
C ILE A 87 -5.39 8.01 16.59
N SER A 88 -6.05 6.90 16.93
CA SER A 88 -5.41 5.78 17.62
C SER A 88 -4.41 5.01 16.75
N ASN A 89 -4.38 5.27 15.43
CA ASN A 89 -3.45 4.63 14.52
C ASN A 89 -2.02 5.16 14.71
N ARG A 90 -1.18 4.34 15.37
CA ARG A 90 0.23 4.64 15.63
C ARG A 90 1.10 4.70 14.38
N GLU A 91 0.64 4.25 13.22
CA GLU A 91 1.40 4.44 11.97
C GLU A 91 1.37 5.90 11.50
N LEU A 92 0.30 6.64 11.84
CA LEU A 92 0.02 7.99 11.32
C LEU A 92 0.23 9.10 12.35
N PHE A 93 0.09 8.77 13.64
CA PHE A 93 0.13 9.73 14.73
C PHE A 93 1.04 9.27 15.87
N ASN A 94 1.74 10.23 16.48
CA ASN A 94 2.36 10.07 17.79
C ASN A 94 1.39 10.53 18.88
N ASN A 95 1.46 9.89 20.05
CA ASN A 95 0.77 10.32 21.27
C ASN A 95 1.74 10.12 22.44
N HIS A 96 2.57 11.14 22.69
CA HIS A 96 3.53 11.12 23.80
C HIS A 96 2.84 11.46 25.13
N THR A 97 1.81 12.29 25.08
CA THR A 97 1.01 12.73 26.22
C THR A 97 -0.44 12.36 26.02
N ARG A 98 -1.13 11.92 27.09
CA ARG A 98 -2.53 11.53 27.02
C ARG A 98 -3.37 12.71 26.51
N GLY A 99 -4.05 12.48 25.38
CA GLY A 99 -4.97 13.44 24.78
C GLY A 99 -4.34 14.42 23.79
N GLU A 100 -3.00 14.42 23.66
CA GLU A 100 -2.25 15.21 22.68
C GLU A 100 -1.69 14.31 21.59
N TYR A 101 -1.81 14.74 20.34
CA TYR A 101 -1.41 13.98 19.17
C TYR A 101 -0.54 14.85 18.25
N GLU A 102 0.36 14.19 17.54
CA GLU A 102 1.22 14.80 16.53
C GLU A 102 1.18 13.96 15.25
N LYS A 103 1.12 14.61 14.09
CA LYS A 103 1.21 13.94 12.78
C LYS A 103 2.62 13.43 12.52
N ARG A 104 2.72 12.28 11.84
CA ARG A 104 4.00 11.69 11.42
C ARG A 104 4.46 12.08 10.02
N TYR A 105 3.57 12.58 9.18
CA TYR A 105 3.78 12.85 7.76
C TYR A 105 3.17 14.19 7.36
#